data_AF-A0A6L6B5N2-F1
#
_entry.id   AF-A0A6L6B5N2-F1
#
_cell.length_a   1.000
_cell.length_b   1.000
_cell.length_c   1.000
_cell.angle_alpha   90.00
_cell.angle_beta   90.00
_cell.angle_gamma   90.00
#
_symmetry.space_group_name_H-M   'P 1'
#
loop_
_entity.id
_entity.type
_entity.pdbx_description
1 polymer ?
#
loop_
_entity_poly.entity_id
_entity_poly.type
_entity_poly.pdbx_seq_one_letter_code
_entity_poly.pdbx_strand_id
1 'polypeptide(L)'
;MSLETVVILAAGEGTRMKSSTPKVLHPISGRSLVGHVINAVDILSPKQVRVVVGAGREQVEAHLLEIAPHVTTVFQEKRGGTGHATQLALNGLKATGTILVLAGDTPMLTGDSLQQLLDHHHQGGFTASVLTAEHPDPTGYGRIIRGDDDSL
;
A
#
# COMPACT_ATOMS: atom_id res chain seq x y z
N MET A 1 13.30 10.44 10.39
CA MET A 1 13.50 10.77 8.95
C MET A 1 12.14 11.21 8.39
N SER A 2 12.03 12.07 7.37
CA SER A 2 10.69 12.44 6.86
C SER A 2 10.09 11.31 6.00
N LEU A 3 8.77 11.08 6.11
CA LEU A 3 8.03 10.20 5.20
C LEU A 3 7.88 10.90 3.84
N GLU A 4 8.64 10.44 2.85
CA GLU A 4 8.71 11.07 1.53
C GLU A 4 7.52 10.66 0.67
N THR A 5 7.34 9.36 0.48
CA THR A 5 6.35 8.82 -0.45
C THR A 5 5.66 7.61 0.16
N VAL A 6 4.33 7.57 0.04
CA VAL A 6 3.54 6.36 0.26
C VAL A 6 3.08 5.81 -1.07
N VAL A 7 3.36 4.54 -1.32
CA VAL A 7 2.92 3.79 -2.50
C VAL A 7 1.79 2.85 -2.09
N ILE A 8 0.61 3.01 -2.68
CA ILE A 8 -0.54 2.13 -2.46
C ILE A 8 -0.72 1.26 -3.71
N LEU A 9 -0.56 -0.05 -3.56
CA LEU A 9 -0.66 -1.02 -4.64
C LEU A 9 -2.12 -1.42 -4.85
N ALA A 10 -2.74 -0.94 -5.93
CA ALA A 10 -4.14 -1.16 -6.28
C ALA A 10 -4.34 -1.68 -7.72
N ALA A 11 -3.28 -2.18 -8.37
CA ALA A 11 -3.30 -2.59 -9.78
C ALA A 11 -3.79 -4.03 -10.03
N GLY A 12 -4.11 -4.78 -8.97
CA GLY A 12 -4.54 -6.18 -9.09
C GLY A 12 -5.96 -6.31 -9.62
N GLU A 13 -6.19 -7.24 -10.55
CA GLU A 13 -7.52 -7.54 -11.12
C GLU A 13 -8.57 -8.00 -10.10
N GLY A 14 -8.15 -8.52 -8.94
CA GLY A 14 -9.09 -8.98 -7.93
C GLY A 14 -9.96 -10.16 -8.39
N THR A 15 -9.50 -11.00 -9.32
CA THR A 15 -10.30 -12.09 -9.93
C THR A 15 -11.00 -13.00 -8.93
N ARG A 16 -10.39 -13.24 -7.76
CA ARG A 16 -10.98 -14.00 -6.65
C ARG A 16 -12.27 -13.39 -6.08
N MET A 17 -12.48 -12.08 -6.27
CA MET A 17 -13.70 -11.37 -5.87
C MET A 17 -14.92 -11.76 -6.72
N LYS A 18 -14.72 -12.28 -7.94
CA LYS A 18 -15.78 -12.63 -8.90
C LYS A 18 -16.83 -11.50 -9.07
N SER A 19 -16.35 -10.26 -9.15
CA SER A 19 -17.15 -9.04 -9.26
C SER A 19 -16.67 -8.21 -10.45
N SER A 20 -17.58 -7.48 -11.10
CA SER A 20 -17.24 -6.46 -12.10
C SER A 20 -16.69 -5.18 -11.46
N THR A 21 -16.96 -4.97 -10.17
CA THR A 21 -16.39 -3.87 -9.39
C THR A 21 -14.92 -4.17 -9.05
N PRO A 22 -13.97 -3.25 -9.32
CA PRO A 22 -12.58 -3.40 -8.91
C PRO A 22 -12.46 -3.68 -7.41
N LYS A 23 -11.61 -4.64 -7.02
CA LYS A 23 -11.46 -5.11 -5.63
C LYS A 23 -11.38 -3.97 -4.63
N VAL A 24 -10.53 -2.99 -4.91
CA VAL A 24 -10.24 -1.86 -4.02
C VAL A 24 -11.41 -0.89 -3.82
N LEU A 25 -12.42 -0.93 -4.70
CA LEU A 25 -13.62 -0.11 -4.63
C LEU A 25 -14.75 -0.78 -3.84
N HIS A 26 -14.62 -2.05 -3.46
CA HIS A 26 -15.63 -2.70 -2.63
C HIS A 26 -15.78 -1.96 -1.29
N PRO A 27 -17.01 -1.63 -0.88
CA PRO A 27 -17.24 -0.91 0.36
C PRO A 27 -17.22 -1.84 1.57
N ILE A 28 -16.65 -1.36 2.66
CA ILE A 28 -16.81 -1.92 4.00
C ILE A 28 -17.07 -0.77 4.98
N SER A 29 -18.12 -0.88 5.79
CA SER A 29 -18.53 0.15 6.74
C SER A 29 -18.66 1.55 6.12
N GLY A 30 -19.22 1.64 4.91
CA GLY A 30 -19.51 2.91 4.22
C GLY A 30 -18.33 3.54 3.48
N ARG A 31 -17.16 2.90 3.40
CA ARG A 31 -15.99 3.41 2.67
C ARG A 31 -15.33 2.30 1.85
N SER A 32 -14.79 2.63 0.68
CA SER A 32 -14.05 1.68 -0.15
C SER A 32 -12.79 1.17 0.55
N LEU A 33 -12.31 -0.02 0.19
CA LEU A 33 -11.06 -0.57 0.75
C LEU A 33 -9.88 0.41 0.60
N VAL A 34 -9.69 0.97 -0.60
CA VAL A 34 -8.63 1.96 -0.82
C VAL A 34 -8.85 3.25 -0.04
N GLY A 35 -10.10 3.66 0.14
CA GLY A 35 -10.43 4.83 0.95
C GLY A 35 -10.01 4.65 2.42
N HIS A 36 -10.16 3.44 2.98
CA HIS A 36 -9.67 3.15 4.33
C HIS A 36 -8.15 3.25 4.40
N VAL A 37 -7.43 2.68 3.44
CA VAL A 37 -5.97 2.74 3.39
C VAL A 37 -5.48 4.19 3.24
N ILE A 38 -6.09 4.99 2.36
CA ILE A 38 -5.74 6.41 2.19
C ILE A 38 -5.96 7.19 3.48
N ASN A 39 -7.09 6.96 4.16
CA ASN A 39 -7.36 7.66 5.42
C ASN A 39 -6.35 7.33 6.51
N ALA A 40 -5.88 6.08 6.61
CA ALA A 40 -4.80 5.71 7.52
C ALA A 40 -3.47 6.39 7.16
N VAL A 41 -3.20 6.53 5.86
CA VAL A 41 -2.00 7.19 5.33
C VAL A 41 -2.02 8.71 5.55
N ASP A 42 -3.16 9.36 5.37
CA ASP A 42 -3.28 10.82 5.48
C ASP A 42 -2.93 11.34 6.88
N ILE A 43 -3.18 10.54 7.92
CA ILE A 43 -2.80 10.85 9.31
C ILE A 43 -1.28 11.06 9.44
N LEU A 44 -0.48 10.35 8.63
CA LEU A 44 0.98 10.40 8.66
C LEU A 44 1.57 11.62 7.93
N SER A 45 0.73 12.41 7.25
CA SER A 45 1.12 13.60 6.49
C SER A 45 2.34 13.38 5.55
N PRO A 46 2.32 12.36 4.67
CA PRO A 46 3.40 12.13 3.72
C PRO A 46 3.52 13.28 2.72
N LYS A 47 4.73 13.51 2.17
CA LYS A 47 4.87 14.53 1.11
C LYS A 47 4.14 14.15 -0.18
N GLN A 48 4.08 12.85 -0.50
CA GLN A 48 3.37 12.34 -1.67
C GLN A 48 2.67 11.01 -1.37
N VAL A 49 1.48 10.83 -1.95
CA VAL A 49 0.76 9.55 -2.00
C VAL A 49 0.60 9.16 -3.45
N ARG A 50 1.07 7.97 -3.81
CA ARG A 50 1.01 7.42 -5.16
C ARG A 50 0.21 6.13 -5.16
N VAL A 51 -0.88 6.06 -5.92
CA VAL A 51 -1.73 4.89 -6.03
C VAL A 51 -1.48 4.21 -7.37
N VAL A 52 -0.95 2.99 -7.35
CA VAL A 52 -0.72 2.22 -8.58
C VAL A 52 -2.02 1.55 -9.00
N VAL A 53 -2.53 1.91 -10.17
CA VAL A 53 -3.79 1.40 -10.73
C VAL A 53 -3.53 0.50 -11.93
N GLY A 54 -4.46 -0.40 -12.22
CA GLY A 54 -4.31 -1.43 -13.26
C GLY A 54 -5.65 -1.74 -13.91
N ALA A 55 -6.08 -3.00 -13.85
CA ALA A 55 -7.40 -3.36 -14.35
C ALA A 55 -8.51 -2.55 -13.65
N GLY A 56 -9.45 -2.00 -14.42
CA GLY A 56 -10.49 -1.13 -13.88
C GLY A 56 -10.01 0.29 -13.50
N ARG A 57 -8.84 0.73 -14.00
CA ARG A 57 -8.24 2.04 -13.66
C ARG A 57 -9.23 3.19 -13.73
N GLU A 58 -10.07 3.27 -14.75
CA GLU A 58 -10.94 4.44 -14.97
C GLU A 58 -11.92 4.63 -13.81
N GLN A 59 -12.47 3.53 -13.29
CA GLN A 59 -13.35 3.55 -12.11
C GLN A 59 -12.56 3.91 -10.85
N VAL A 60 -11.35 3.39 -10.71
CA VAL A 60 -10.51 3.67 -9.53
C VAL A 60 -10.05 5.13 -9.53
N GLU A 61 -9.61 5.66 -10.66
CA GLU A 61 -9.18 7.04 -10.84
C GLU A 61 -10.33 8.02 -10.59
N ALA A 62 -11.51 7.74 -11.13
CA ALA A 62 -12.71 8.55 -10.87
C ALA A 62 -13.05 8.58 -9.36
N HIS A 63 -13.07 7.41 -8.71
CA HIS A 63 -13.32 7.31 -7.27
C HIS A 63 -12.28 8.08 -6.44
N LEU A 64 -10.99 7.95 -6.79
CA LEU A 64 -9.90 8.64 -6.08
C LEU A 64 -9.97 10.16 -6.26
N LEU A 65 -10.37 10.66 -7.43
CA LEU A 65 -10.55 12.08 -7.67
C LEU A 65 -11.62 12.68 -6.75
N GLU A 66 -12.66 11.91 -6.41
CA GLU A 66 -13.73 12.34 -5.50
C GLU A 66 -13.27 12.33 -4.03
N ILE A 67 -12.60 11.26 -3.57
CA ILE A 67 -12.32 11.06 -2.15
C ILE A 67 -10.95 11.56 -1.68
N ALA A 68 -9.99 11.68 -2.59
CA ALA A 68 -8.59 11.93 -2.27
C ALA A 68 -7.86 12.62 -3.45
N PRO A 69 -8.28 13.83 -3.87
CA PRO A 69 -7.74 14.51 -5.05
C PRO A 69 -6.24 14.85 -4.97
N HIS A 70 -5.63 14.73 -3.78
CA HIS A 70 -4.19 14.92 -3.57
C HIS A 70 -3.34 13.72 -3.98
N VAL A 71 -3.93 12.54 -4.21
CA VAL A 71 -3.17 11.35 -4.61
C VAL A 71 -2.82 11.38 -6.10
N THR A 72 -1.62 10.92 -6.43
CA THR A 72 -1.21 10.74 -7.83
C THR A 72 -1.42 9.29 -8.25
N THR A 73 -2.15 9.06 -9.34
CA THR A 73 -2.33 7.70 -9.87
C THR A 73 -1.18 7.33 -10.81
N VAL A 74 -0.78 6.06 -10.78
CA VAL A 74 0.29 5.51 -11.62
C VAL A 74 -0.22 4.27 -12.31
N PHE A 75 -0.29 4.28 -13.63
CA PHE A 75 -0.84 3.16 -14.38
C PHE A 75 0.21 2.05 -14.58
N GLN A 76 -0.11 0.86 -14.09
CA GLN A 76 0.61 -0.37 -14.39
C GLN A 76 -0.06 -1.10 -15.56
N GLU A 77 0.41 -0.83 -16.79
CA GLU A 77 -0.10 -1.45 -18.01
C GLU A 77 0.19 -2.95 -18.07
N LYS A 78 1.42 -3.35 -17.73
CA LYS A 78 1.87 -4.74 -17.76
C LYS A 78 1.89 -5.33 -16.36
N ARG A 79 1.35 -6.55 -16.21
CA ARG A 79 1.32 -7.30 -14.95
C ARG A 79 2.69 -7.87 -14.57
N GLY A 80 3.58 -6.99 -14.10
CA GLY A 80 4.92 -7.33 -13.62
C GLY A 80 5.03 -7.64 -12.13
N GLY A 81 3.90 -7.78 -11.42
CA GLY A 81 3.87 -8.02 -9.98
C GLY A 81 4.03 -6.75 -9.12
N THR A 82 4.12 -6.95 -7.81
CA THR A 82 4.21 -5.86 -6.80
C THR A 82 5.51 -5.08 -6.90
N GLY A 83 6.64 -5.76 -7.14
CA GLY A 83 7.94 -5.10 -7.34
C GLY A 83 7.92 -4.14 -8.53
N HIS A 84 7.38 -4.57 -9.67
CA HIS A 84 7.20 -3.71 -10.85
C HIS A 84 6.25 -2.54 -10.57
N ALA A 85 5.16 -2.77 -9.83
CA ALA A 85 4.22 -1.71 -9.46
C ALA A 85 4.92 -0.63 -8.61
N THR A 86 5.71 -1.04 -7.62
CA THR A 86 6.51 -0.12 -6.81
C THR A 86 7.56 0.61 -7.64
N GLN A 87 8.26 -0.07 -8.56
CA GLN A 87 9.23 0.58 -9.46
C GLN A 87 8.57 1.68 -10.32
N LEU A 88 7.38 1.42 -10.87
CA LEU A 88 6.63 2.43 -11.62
C LEU A 88 6.26 3.61 -10.74
N ALA A 89 5.79 3.35 -9.51
CA ALA A 89 5.43 4.41 -8.56
C ALA A 89 6.62 5.30 -8.18
N LEU A 90 7.83 4.73 -8.14
CA LEU A 90 9.05 5.43 -7.77
C LEU A 90 9.81 6.03 -8.98
N ASN A 91 9.35 5.77 -10.20
CA ASN A 91 10.04 6.28 -11.38
C ASN A 91 10.07 7.82 -11.38
N GLY A 92 11.24 8.38 -11.66
CA GLY A 92 11.51 9.82 -11.64
C GLY A 92 11.61 10.44 -10.24
N LEU A 93 11.43 9.69 -9.16
CA LEU A 93 11.61 10.19 -7.80
C LEU A 93 13.06 10.06 -7.33
N LYS A 94 13.63 11.18 -6.89
CA LYS A 94 14.83 11.20 -6.05
C LYS A 94 14.41 11.22 -4.59
N ALA A 95 13.95 10.08 -4.08
CA ALA A 95 13.53 9.99 -2.69
C ALA A 95 14.75 10.14 -1.76
N THR A 96 14.70 11.12 -0.87
CA THR A 96 15.73 11.35 0.16
C THR A 96 15.24 10.97 1.57
N GLY A 97 13.98 10.57 1.69
CA GLY A 97 13.34 10.11 2.91
C GLY A 97 12.75 8.71 2.77
N THR A 98 11.92 8.33 3.74
CA THR A 98 11.34 6.98 3.82
C THR A 98 10.26 6.78 2.78
N ILE A 99 10.24 5.58 2.20
CA ILE A 99 9.17 5.12 1.31
C ILE A 99 8.37 4.05 2.05
N LEU A 100 7.07 4.25 2.16
CA LEU A 100 6.15 3.26 2.72
C LEU A 100 5.36 2.61 1.58
N VAL A 101 5.30 1.28 1.54
CA VAL A 101 4.58 0.53 0.50
C VAL A 101 3.45 -0.27 1.16
N LEU A 102 2.23 -0.09 0.68
CA LEU A 102 1.01 -0.69 1.23
C LEU A 102 0.20 -1.38 0.14
N ALA A 103 -0.55 -2.42 0.51
CA ALA A 103 -1.56 -3.00 -0.36
C ALA A 103 -2.89 -2.23 -0.21
N GLY A 104 -3.54 -1.89 -1.33
CA GLY A 104 -4.78 -1.09 -1.34
C GLY A 104 -6.03 -1.81 -0.83
N ASP A 105 -5.89 -3.05 -0.36
CA ASP A 105 -6.96 -3.94 0.10
C ASP A 105 -6.84 -4.35 1.57
N THR A 106 -6.11 -3.55 2.37
CA THR A 106 -5.86 -3.77 3.80
C THR A 106 -6.61 -2.74 4.66
N PRO A 107 -7.97 -2.78 4.70
CA PRO A 107 -8.79 -1.70 5.25
C PRO A 107 -8.68 -1.53 6.77
N MET A 108 -8.09 -2.49 7.48
CA MET A 108 -7.96 -2.46 8.94
C MET A 108 -6.64 -1.83 9.42
N LEU A 109 -5.74 -1.46 8.50
CA LEU A 109 -4.54 -0.69 8.89
C LEU A 109 -4.95 0.69 9.40
N THR A 110 -4.35 1.11 10.51
CA THR A 110 -4.59 2.41 11.13
C THR A 110 -3.36 3.30 10.99
N GLY A 111 -3.56 4.62 11.11
CA GLY A 111 -2.45 5.57 11.19
C GLY A 111 -1.48 5.22 12.32
N ASP A 112 -1.99 4.81 13.48
CA ASP A 112 -1.18 4.43 14.63
C ASP A 112 -0.28 3.22 14.35
N SER A 113 -0.80 2.16 13.71
CA SER A 113 0.01 0.99 13.35
C SER A 113 1.11 1.34 12.34
N LEU A 114 0.81 2.24 11.39
CA LEU A 114 1.79 2.70 10.41
C LEU A 114 2.83 3.62 11.05
N GLN A 115 2.43 4.49 11.99
CA GLN A 115 3.35 5.34 12.74
C GLN A 115 4.32 4.50 13.58
N GLN A 116 3.82 3.47 14.27
CA GLN A 116 4.68 2.54 15.03
C GLN A 116 5.71 1.84 14.13
N LEU A 117 5.32 1.42 12.92
CA LEU A 117 6.25 0.84 11.95
C LEU A 117 7.32 1.85 11.52
N LEU A 118 6.94 3.10 11.24
CA LEU A 118 7.86 4.15 10.83
C LEU A 118 8.83 4.53 11.96
N ASP A 119 8.33 4.64 13.18
CA ASP A 119 9.13 4.93 14.37
C ASP A 119 10.16 3.82 14.60
N HIS A 120 9.73 2.56 14.56
CA HIS A 120 10.62 1.41 14.69
C HIS A 120 11.70 1.40 13.59
N HIS A 121 11.29 1.66 12.34
CA HIS A 121 12.20 1.74 11.20
C HIS A 121 13.27 2.82 11.38
N HIS A 122 12.88 4.03 11.81
CA HIS A 122 13.82 5.14 11.99
C HIS A 122 14.70 4.99 13.21
N GLN A 123 14.16 4.54 14.34
CA GLN A 123 14.91 4.36 15.59
C GLN A 123 15.96 3.26 15.45
N GLY A 124 15.64 2.17 14.76
CA GLY A 124 16.59 1.08 14.49
C GLY A 124 17.61 1.39 13.40
N GLY A 125 17.42 2.48 12.65
CA GLY A 125 18.30 2.82 11.52
C GLY A 125 18.27 1.75 10.42
N PHE A 126 17.16 1.04 10.25
CA PHE A 126 17.07 -0.09 9.33
C PHE A 126 16.99 0.36 7.88
N THR A 127 17.61 -0.40 6.97
CA THR A 127 17.47 -0.16 5.52
C THR A 127 16.07 -0.53 5.02
N ALA A 128 15.47 -1.56 5.60
CA ALA A 128 14.13 -2.03 5.28
C ALA A 128 13.46 -2.60 6.54
N SER A 129 12.15 -2.44 6.63
CA SER A 129 11.33 -3.02 7.70
C SER A 129 10.04 -3.56 7.09
N VAL A 130 9.55 -4.67 7.62
CA VAL A 130 8.33 -5.33 7.15
C VAL A 130 7.41 -5.60 8.33
N LEU A 131 6.13 -5.27 8.18
CA LEU A 131 5.11 -5.58 9.17
C LEU A 131 4.66 -7.03 9.01
N THR A 132 4.66 -7.80 10.09
CA THR A 132 4.32 -9.22 10.10
C THR A 132 3.22 -9.50 11.12
N ALA A 133 2.54 -10.63 10.99
CA ALA A 133 1.58 -11.11 11.98
C ALA A 133 1.65 -12.64 12.06
N GLU A 134 1.32 -13.18 13.23
CA GLU A 134 1.05 -14.60 13.39
C GLU A 134 -0.41 -14.86 13.05
N HIS A 135 -0.66 -15.73 12.09
CA HIS A 135 -2.01 -16.08 11.65
C HIS A 135 -2.24 -17.58 11.81
N PRO A 136 -3.33 -18.03 12.47
CA PRO A 136 -3.60 -19.45 12.69
C PRO A 136 -3.66 -20.28 11.41
N ASP A 137 -4.18 -19.70 10.32
CA ASP A 137 -4.12 -20.27 8.97
C ASP A 137 -3.40 -19.32 8.00
N PRO A 138 -2.10 -19.50 7.75
CA PRO A 138 -1.34 -18.57 6.93
C PRO A 138 -1.53 -18.81 5.42
N THR A 139 -2.44 -19.67 4.97
CA THR A 139 -2.64 -20.02 3.56
C THR A 139 -2.78 -18.77 2.67
N GLY A 140 -2.01 -18.72 1.57
CA GLY A 140 -2.03 -17.61 0.61
C GLY A 140 -1.19 -16.38 0.96
N TYR A 141 -0.66 -16.27 2.18
CA TYR A 141 0.32 -15.24 2.55
C TYR A 141 1.75 -15.65 2.18
N GLY A 142 2.66 -14.67 2.14
CA GLY A 142 4.10 -14.95 2.18
C GLY A 142 4.51 -15.57 3.52
N ARG A 143 5.71 -16.15 3.60
CA ARG A 143 6.28 -16.68 4.84
C ARG A 143 7.53 -15.89 5.18
N ILE A 144 7.62 -15.48 6.44
CA ILE A 144 8.84 -14.90 6.99
C ILE A 144 9.72 -16.06 7.43
N ILE A 145 10.94 -16.11 6.91
CA ILE A 145 11.94 -17.10 7.30
C ILE A 145 12.97 -16.34 8.13
N ARG A 146 13.28 -16.84 9.32
CA ARG A 146 14.24 -16.24 10.25
C ARG A 146 15.41 -17.18 10.47
N GLY A 147 16.57 -16.60 10.80
CA GLY A 147 17.72 -17.36 11.29
C GLY A 147 17.46 -17.94 12.69
N ASP A 148 18.35 -18.81 13.15
CA ASP A 148 18.25 -19.43 14.48
C ASP A 148 18.36 -18.42 15.63
N ASP A 149 18.93 -17.25 15.36
CA ASP A 149 19.03 -16.10 16.26
C ASP A 149 17.85 -15.12 16.12
N ASP A 150 16.79 -15.52 15.44
CA ASP A 150 15.58 -14.74 15.13
C ASP A 150 15.80 -13.54 14.17
N SER A 151 17.00 -13.44 13.57
CA SER A 151 17.30 -12.42 12.56
C SER A 151 16.48 -12.61 11.26
N LEU A 152 16.19 -11.48 10.61
CA LEU A 152 15.61 -11.42 9.25
C LEU A 152 16.69 -11.40 8.18
#